data_AF-A0A7D6VG77-F1
#
_entry.id   AF-A0A7D6VG77-F1
#
_cell.length_a   1.000
_cell.length_b   1.000
_cell.length_c   1.000
_cell.angle_alpha   90.00
_cell.angle_beta   90.00
_cell.angle_gamma   90.00
#
_symmetry.space_group_name_H-M   'P 1'
#
loop_
_entity.id
_entity.type
_entity.pdbx_description
1 polymer ?
#
loop_
_entity_poly.entity_id
_entity_poly.type
_entity_poly.pdbx_seq_one_letter_code
_entity_poly.pdbx_strand_id
1 'polypeptide(L)'
;MIETLERALRDRTAEEGAATALVGTALNCENPEFIEYWCIQVGSRAASGSPLLGLAGLCLGHTARRFGRLSADALALAESLWARAEADPSDVDGRALDGYDDVRSFLQLW
;
A
#
# COMPACT_ATOMS: atom_id res chain seq x y z
N MET A 1 -16.75 -1.75 2.23
CA MET A 1 -15.31 -1.36 2.34
C MET A 1 -14.49 -2.56 2.78
N ILE A 2 -14.57 -2.99 4.04
CA ILE A 2 -13.84 -4.17 4.56
C ILE A 2 -14.14 -5.42 3.73
N GLU A 3 -15.42 -5.74 3.55
CA GLU A 3 -15.83 -6.91 2.73
C GLU A 3 -15.32 -6.83 1.27
N THR A 4 -15.19 -5.62 0.73
CA THR A 4 -14.67 -5.38 -0.63
C THR A 4 -13.17 -5.68 -0.70
N LEU A 5 -12.42 -5.21 0.29
CA LEU A 5 -10.98 -5.48 0.43
C LEU A 5 -10.74 -6.98 0.63
N GLU A 6 -11.46 -7.62 1.55
CA GLU A 6 -11.35 -9.07 1.80
C GLU A 6 -11.70 -9.92 0.58
N ARG A 7 -12.70 -9.50 -0.19
CA ARG A 7 -13.09 -10.19 -1.43
C ARG A 7 -12.00 -10.08 -2.49
N ALA A 8 -11.39 -8.91 -2.67
CA ALA A 8 -10.32 -8.73 -3.66
C ALA A 8 -9.07 -9.55 -3.36
N LEU A 9 -8.83 -9.91 -2.08
CA LEU A 9 -7.76 -10.86 -1.73
C LEU A 9 -8.01 -12.28 -2.24
N ARG A 10 -9.23 -12.61 -2.66
CA ARG A 10 -9.63 -13.95 -3.13
C ARG A 10 -10.07 -13.95 -4.60
N ASP A 11 -10.52 -12.82 -5.12
CA ASP A 11 -11.21 -12.68 -6.39
C ASP A 11 -10.73 -11.42 -7.13
N ARG A 12 -9.99 -11.61 -8.23
CA ARG A 12 -9.43 -10.50 -9.02
C ARG A 12 -10.50 -9.59 -9.65
N THR A 13 -11.75 -10.06 -9.79
CA THR A 13 -12.84 -9.22 -10.32
C THR A 13 -13.23 -8.09 -9.37
N ALA A 14 -12.80 -8.16 -8.10
CA ALA A 14 -13.04 -7.11 -7.10
C ALA A 14 -11.86 -6.12 -6.94
N GLU A 15 -10.79 -6.23 -7.74
CA GLU A 15 -9.59 -5.38 -7.60
C GLU A 15 -9.90 -3.88 -7.71
N GLU A 16 -10.74 -3.47 -8.65
CA GLU A 16 -11.12 -2.06 -8.81
C GLU A 16 -11.86 -1.51 -7.58
N GLY A 17 -12.80 -2.29 -7.05
CA GLY A 17 -13.52 -1.95 -5.83
C GLY A 17 -12.60 -1.87 -4.61
N ALA A 18 -11.63 -2.78 -4.51
CA ALA A 18 -10.63 -2.76 -3.45
C ALA A 18 -9.65 -1.59 -3.59
N ALA A 19 -9.25 -1.24 -4.82
CA ALA A 19 -8.41 -0.08 -5.06
C ALA A 19 -9.11 1.21 -4.59
N THR A 20 -10.38 1.37 -4.96
CA THR A 20 -11.21 2.50 -4.53
C THR A 20 -11.36 2.54 -3.01
N ALA A 21 -11.60 1.38 -2.38
CA ALA A 21 -11.71 1.28 -0.93
C ALA A 21 -10.39 1.64 -0.23
N LEU A 22 -9.26 1.11 -0.69
CA LEU A 22 -7.94 1.33 -0.08
C LEU A 22 -7.52 2.80 -0.17
N VAL A 23 -7.68 3.44 -1.33
CA VAL A 23 -7.43 4.87 -1.50
C VAL A 23 -8.37 5.69 -0.63
N GLY A 24 -9.66 5.39 -0.64
CA GLY A 24 -10.65 6.07 0.20
C GLY A 24 -10.29 6.01 1.68
N THR A 25 -9.82 4.85 2.16
CA THR A 25 -9.31 4.66 3.53
C THR A 25 -8.05 5.50 3.77
N ALA A 26 -7.05 5.43 2.89
CA ALA A 26 -5.80 6.16 3.06
C ALA A 26 -5.99 7.69 3.06
N LEU A 27 -6.96 8.22 2.31
CA LEU A 27 -7.24 9.65 2.21
C LEU A 27 -8.11 10.18 3.35
N ASN A 28 -9.10 9.41 3.82
CA ASN A 28 -10.16 9.93 4.69
C ASN A 28 -10.20 9.30 6.10
N CYS A 29 -9.50 8.19 6.33
CA CYS A 29 -9.45 7.60 7.67
C CYS A 29 -8.48 8.39 8.54
N GLU A 30 -8.86 8.63 9.80
CA GLU A 30 -8.03 9.32 10.81
C GLU A 30 -7.31 8.33 11.75
N ASN A 31 -7.46 7.02 11.50
CA ASN A 31 -6.82 5.96 12.28
C ASN A 31 -5.67 5.36 11.45
N PRO A 32 -4.40 5.75 11.71
CA PRO A 32 -3.27 5.24 10.94
C PRO A 32 -3.09 3.73 11.09
N GLU A 33 -3.34 3.16 12.26
CA GLU A 33 -3.23 1.72 12.49
C GLU A 33 -4.21 0.93 11.61
N PHE A 34 -5.42 1.45 11.38
CA PHE A 34 -6.39 0.85 10.48
C PHE A 34 -5.98 0.94 9.01
N ILE A 35 -5.39 2.06 8.58
CA ILE A 35 -4.88 2.23 7.22
C ILE A 35 -3.72 1.25 6.98
N GLU A 36 -2.75 1.21 7.90
CA GLU A 36 -1.60 0.31 7.85
C GLU A 36 -2.04 -1.15 7.81
N TYR A 37 -2.99 -1.55 8.66
CA TYR A 37 -3.53 -2.92 8.65
C TYR A 37 -4.03 -3.33 7.26
N TRP A 38 -4.82 -2.49 6.59
CA TRP A 38 -5.33 -2.84 5.26
C TRP A 38 -4.27 -2.78 4.17
N CYS A 39 -3.33 -1.83 4.24
CA CYS A 39 -2.19 -1.81 3.33
C CYS A 39 -1.35 -3.09 3.48
N ILE A 40 -1.16 -3.57 4.72
CA ILE A 40 -0.43 -4.80 5.00
C ILE A 40 -1.18 -6.03 4.47
N GLN A 41 -2.48 -6.14 4.75
CA GLN A 41 -3.29 -7.25 4.25
C GLN A 41 -3.31 -7.31 2.73
N VAL A 42 -3.45 -6.16 2.06
CA VAL A 42 -3.45 -6.09 0.60
C VAL A 42 -2.06 -6.33 0.01
N GLY A 43 -1.05 -5.58 0.46
CA GLY A 43 0.31 -5.65 -0.09
C GLY A 43 1.01 -6.99 0.12
N SER A 44 0.62 -7.76 1.13
CA SER A 44 1.21 -9.08 1.42
C SER A 44 0.48 -10.24 0.74
N ARG A 45 -0.77 -10.05 0.29
CA ARG A 45 -1.64 -11.15 -0.16
C ARG A 45 -2.16 -11.00 -1.58
N ALA A 46 -2.11 -9.80 -2.16
CA ALA A 46 -2.40 -9.60 -3.57
C ALA A 46 -1.39 -10.40 -4.43
N ALA A 47 -1.87 -10.97 -5.53
CA ALA A 47 -1.04 -11.76 -6.42
C ALA A 47 -0.03 -10.87 -7.17
N SER A 48 1.10 -11.46 -7.58
CA SER A 48 2.06 -10.81 -8.48
C SER A 48 1.38 -10.22 -9.72
N GLY A 49 1.78 -9.01 -10.09
CA GLY A 49 1.20 -8.20 -11.17
C GLY A 49 -0.15 -7.56 -10.83
N SER A 50 -0.65 -7.71 -9.61
CA SER A 50 -1.88 -7.02 -9.20
C SER A 50 -1.60 -5.53 -8.98
N PRO A 51 -2.45 -4.62 -9.51
CA PRO A 51 -2.32 -3.19 -9.26
C PRO A 51 -2.51 -2.82 -7.78
N LEU A 52 -3.02 -3.73 -6.95
CA LEU A 52 -3.17 -3.49 -5.53
C LEU A 52 -1.83 -3.44 -4.78
N LEU A 53 -0.77 -4.07 -5.31
CA LEU A 53 0.55 -4.06 -4.70
C LEU A 53 1.18 -2.65 -4.73
N GLY A 54 1.28 -2.04 -5.92
CA GLY A 54 1.78 -0.68 -6.08
C GLY A 54 0.92 0.34 -5.31
N LEU A 55 -0.40 0.13 -5.29
CA LEU A 55 -1.33 0.99 -4.58
C LEU A 55 -1.17 0.93 -3.05
N ALA A 56 -0.90 -0.25 -2.50
CA ALA A 56 -0.61 -0.40 -1.07
C ALA A 56 0.65 0.38 -0.69
N GLY A 57 1.72 0.31 -1.49
CA GLY A 57 2.94 1.10 -1.31
C GLY A 57 2.65 2.61 -1.34
N LEU A 58 1.88 3.08 -2.32
CA LEU A 58 1.48 4.49 -2.41
C LEU A 58 0.65 4.95 -1.21
N CYS A 59 -0.28 4.12 -0.74
CA CYS A 59 -1.10 4.43 0.44
C CYS A 59 -0.25 4.52 1.72
N LEU A 60 0.80 3.70 1.85
CA LEU A 60 1.76 3.80 2.97
C LEU A 60 2.59 5.08 2.89
N GLY A 61 3.04 5.50 1.71
CA GLY A 61 3.67 6.80 1.50
C GLY A 61 2.76 7.96 1.94
N HIS A 62 1.49 7.90 1.53
CA HIS A 62 0.51 8.89 1.96
C HIS A 62 0.26 8.88 3.47
N THR A 63 0.27 7.69 4.08
CA THR A 63 0.12 7.53 5.53
C THR A 63 1.31 8.15 6.27
N ALA A 64 2.55 7.88 5.82
CA ALA A 64 3.75 8.52 6.34
C ALA A 64 3.68 10.05 6.22
N ARG A 65 3.24 10.56 5.06
CA ARG A 65 3.03 12.00 4.82
C ARG A 65 2.00 12.63 5.77
N ARG A 66 0.88 11.96 6.00
CA ARG A 66 -0.21 12.50 6.84
C ARG A 66 0.10 12.45 8.33
N PHE A 67 0.70 11.37 8.79
CA PHE A 67 0.82 11.08 10.21
C PHE A 67 2.26 11.18 10.76
N GLY A 68 3.25 11.33 9.88
CA GLY A 68 4.66 11.46 10.26
C GLY A 68 5.26 10.19 10.90
N ARG A 69 4.59 9.04 10.76
CA ARG A 69 5.03 7.74 11.27
C ARG A 69 4.44 6.59 10.46
N LEU A 70 5.11 5.45 10.55
CA LEU A 70 4.61 4.12 10.18
C LEU A 70 5.03 3.12 11.26
N SER A 71 4.27 2.04 11.45
CA SER A 71 4.80 0.88 12.18
C SER A 71 5.97 0.21 11.45
N ALA A 72 6.72 -0.62 12.16
CA ALA A 72 7.83 -1.37 11.60
C ALA A 72 7.38 -2.31 10.46
N ASP A 73 6.22 -2.97 10.62
CA ASP A 73 5.68 -3.88 9.61
C ASP A 73 5.25 -3.14 8.35
N ALA A 74 4.63 -1.96 8.51
CA ALA A 74 4.26 -1.11 7.38
C ALA A 74 5.49 -0.58 6.64
N LEU A 75 6.54 -0.17 7.37
CA LEU A 75 7.80 0.26 6.75
C LEU A 75 8.47 -0.88 5.98
N ALA A 76 8.57 -2.07 6.59
CA ALA A 76 9.15 -3.25 5.95
C ALA A 76 8.39 -3.66 4.68
N LEU A 77 7.06 -3.54 4.69
CA LEU A 77 6.25 -3.78 3.50
C LEU A 77 6.52 -2.74 2.41
N ALA A 78 6.59 -1.45 2.75
CA ALA A 78 6.85 -0.39 1.78
C ALA A 78 8.21 -0.59 1.09
N GLU A 79 9.25 -0.94 1.85
CA GLU A 79 10.59 -1.26 1.32
C GLU A 79 10.56 -2.51 0.43
N SER A 80 9.85 -3.57 0.84
CA SER A 80 9.70 -4.80 0.05
C SER A 80 9.00 -4.54 -1.28
N LEU A 81 7.92 -3.74 -1.30
CA LEU A 81 7.20 -3.38 -2.52
C LEU A 81 8.04 -2.48 -3.43
N TRP A 82 8.79 -1.54 -2.87
CA TRP A 82 9.76 -0.73 -3.60
C TRP A 82 10.81 -1.60 -4.30
N ALA A 83 11.45 -2.52 -3.57
CA ALA A 83 12.48 -3.40 -4.11
C ALA A 83 11.94 -4.29 -5.24
N ARG A 84 10.71 -4.80 -5.09
CA ARG A 84 10.04 -5.59 -6.13
C ARG A 84 9.72 -4.77 -7.37
N ALA A 85 9.24 -3.52 -7.20
CA ALA A 85 8.95 -2.63 -8.32
C ALA A 85 10.21 -2.20 -9.07
N GLU A 86 11.32 -1.99 -8.35
CA GLU A 86 12.62 -1.69 -8.95
C GLU A 86 13.15 -2.88 -9.76
N ALA A 87 12.98 -4.10 -9.25
CA ALA A 87 13.45 -5.31 -9.91
C ALA A 87 12.57 -5.73 -11.11
N ASP A 88 11.26 -5.66 -10.98
CA ASP A 88 10.30 -6.09 -12.01
C ASP A 88 8.99 -5.26 -11.96
N PRO A 89 8.86 -4.25 -12.86
CA PRO A 89 7.64 -3.44 -12.96
C PRO A 89 6.38 -4.23 -13.38
N SER A 90 6.53 -5.46 -13.85
CA SER A 90 5.39 -6.35 -14.15
C SER A 90 4.91 -7.14 -12.93
N ASP A 91 5.73 -7.24 -11.88
CA ASP A 91 5.35 -7.80 -10.57
C ASP A 91 4.68 -6.74 -9.69
N VAL A 92 5.33 -5.58 -9.51
CA VAL A 92 4.81 -4.44 -8.76
C VAL A 92 5.00 -3.17 -9.58
N ASP A 93 3.93 -2.42 -9.81
CA ASP A 93 4.03 -1.19 -10.60
C ASP A 93 4.71 -0.03 -9.85
N GLY A 94 5.08 1.01 -10.61
CA GLY A 94 5.87 2.14 -10.14
C GLY A 94 5.24 2.97 -9.01
N ARG A 95 3.96 2.80 -8.68
CA ARG A 95 3.35 3.51 -7.53
C ARG A 95 3.99 3.12 -6.20
N ALA A 96 4.58 1.92 -6.11
CA ALA A 96 5.37 1.54 -4.95
C ALA A 96 6.64 2.38 -4.80
N LEU A 97 7.24 2.80 -5.92
CA LEU A 97 8.44 3.66 -5.91
C LEU A 97 8.08 5.05 -5.38
N ASP A 98 7.04 5.66 -5.95
CA ASP A 98 6.53 6.97 -5.50
C ASP A 98 6.14 6.94 -4.01
N GLY A 99 5.46 5.86 -3.58
CA GLY A 99 5.07 5.67 -2.20
C GLY A 99 6.27 5.58 -1.25
N TYR A 100 7.32 4.85 -1.61
CA TYR A 100 8.51 4.74 -0.76
C TYR A 100 9.34 6.02 -0.74
N ASP A 101 9.39 6.78 -1.82
CA ASP A 101 10.00 8.11 -1.82
C ASP A 101 9.31 9.06 -0.82
N ASP A 102 7.98 9.04 -0.76
CA ASP A 102 7.20 9.73 0.27
C ASP A 102 7.58 9.22 1.68
N VAL A 103 7.66 7.90 1.90
CA VAL A 103 8.08 7.33 3.19
C VAL A 103 9.46 7.87 3.60
N ARG A 104 10.46 7.80 2.72
CA ARG A 104 11.82 8.25 3.05
C ARG A 104 11.87 9.75 3.34
N SER A 105 11.16 10.54 2.54
CA SER A 105 11.07 11.99 2.70
C SER A 105 10.42 12.38 4.04
N PHE A 106 9.24 11.85 4.34
CA PHE A 106 8.46 12.26 5.51
C PHE A 106 8.90 11.60 6.80
N LEU A 107 9.61 10.47 6.76
CA LEU A 107 10.19 9.81 7.93
C LEU A 107 11.70 10.08 8.10
N GLN A 108 12.31 10.88 7.21
CA GLN A 108 13.73 11.28 7.27
C GLN A 108 14.71 10.10 7.27
N LEU A 109 14.51 9.13 6.38
CA LEU A 109 15.30 7.88 6.29
C LEU A 109 16.45 7.96 5.25
N TRP A 110 17.08 9.13 5.12
CA TRP A 110 18.22 9.35 4.21
C TRP A 110 19.55 9.32 4.95
#